data_AF-A0A7X7CXU1-F1
#
_entry.id   AF-A0A7X7CXU1-F1
#
_cell.length_a   1.000
_cell.length_b   1.000
_cell.length_c   1.000
_cell.angle_alpha   90.00
_cell.angle_beta   90.00
_cell.angle_gamma   90.00
#
_symmetry.space_group_name_H-M   'P 1'
#
loop_
_entity.id
_entity.type
_entity.pdbx_description
1 polymer ?
#
loop_
_entity_poly.entity_id
_entity_poly.type
_entity_poly.pdbx_seq_one_letter_code
_entity_poly.pdbx_strand_id
1 'polypeptide(L)'
;MLDRMTEAIEFQGKALALRARRQEVLSSNIANADTPGFKARDFDFAAALRQATATTATASRALPATTSSAALPAGAAWRTAGGGQVVSTLAPGVQHTVQLARSKPGHIGTGGLGGNAVEYGTRLQYATPKQASLDGNSVDLDRERASFADNSLRYEATLRFINGRVRTMVTAIRGE
;
A
#
# COMPACT_ATOMS: atom_id res chain seq x y z
N MET A 1 24.30 18.40 -7.70
CA MET A 1 23.12 18.88 -8.49
C MET A 1 22.35 17.71 -9.09
N LEU A 2 23.05 16.73 -9.66
CA LEU A 2 22.49 15.52 -10.25
C LEU A 2 21.62 14.72 -9.26
N ASP A 3 21.98 14.64 -7.97
CA ASP A 3 21.21 13.90 -6.96
C ASP A 3 19.76 14.39 -6.83
N ARG A 4 19.55 15.72 -6.81
CA ARG A 4 18.20 16.31 -6.76
C ARG A 4 17.42 16.13 -8.07
N MET A 5 18.11 15.91 -9.19
CA MET A 5 17.46 15.62 -10.46
C MET A 5 17.01 14.16 -10.52
N THR A 6 17.87 13.23 -10.12
CA THR A 6 17.58 11.80 -10.00
C THR A 6 16.45 11.56 -9.01
N GLU A 7 16.49 12.18 -7.82
CA GLU A 7 15.44 12.09 -6.80
C GLU A 7 14.07 12.52 -7.35
N ALA A 8 14.03 13.61 -8.12
CA ALA A 8 12.79 14.09 -8.73
C ALA A 8 12.24 13.15 -9.82
N ILE A 9 13.11 12.52 -10.63
CA ILE A 9 12.68 11.52 -11.63
C ILE A 9 12.14 10.28 -10.92
N GLU A 10 12.83 9.81 -9.88
CA GLU A 10 12.40 8.65 -9.11
C GLU A 10 11.07 8.91 -8.41
N PHE A 11 10.91 10.09 -7.81
CA PHE A 11 9.65 10.53 -7.22
C PHE A 11 8.52 10.54 -8.26
N GLN A 12 8.75 11.12 -9.44
CA GLN A 12 7.74 11.15 -10.51
C GLN A 12 7.44 9.76 -11.06
N GLY A 13 8.42 8.87 -11.17
CA GLY A 13 8.24 7.47 -11.58
C GLY A 13 7.36 6.69 -10.59
N LYS A 14 7.60 6.84 -9.29
CA LYS A 14 6.74 6.26 -8.24
C LYS A 14 5.33 6.84 -8.26
N ALA A 15 5.21 8.16 -8.42
CA ALA A 15 3.90 8.81 -8.53
C ALA A 15 3.14 8.36 -9.78
N LEU A 16 3.83 8.10 -10.89
CA LEU A 16 3.24 7.55 -12.11
C LEU A 16 2.70 6.13 -11.87
N ALA A 17 3.51 5.26 -11.26
CA ALA A 17 3.10 3.89 -10.93
C ALA A 17 1.88 3.87 -10.00
N LEU A 18 1.86 4.72 -8.96
CA LEU A 18 0.72 4.83 -8.06
C LEU A 18 -0.54 5.37 -8.77
N ARG A 19 -0.40 6.29 -9.73
CA ARG A 19 -1.54 6.78 -10.53
C ARG A 19 -2.06 5.72 -11.48
N ALA A 20 -1.20 4.92 -12.09
CA ALA A 20 -1.61 3.78 -12.90
C ALA A 20 -2.41 2.77 -12.07
N ARG A 21 -1.94 2.45 -10.85
CA ARG A 21 -2.67 1.59 -9.92
C ARG A 21 -4.00 2.19 -9.48
N ARG A 22 -4.06 3.50 -9.23
CA ARG A 22 -5.32 4.18 -8.93
C ARG A 22 -6.30 4.10 -10.10
N GLN A 23 -5.81 4.24 -11.35
CA GLN A 23 -6.62 4.11 -12.55
C GLN A 23 -7.26 2.72 -12.66
N GLU A 24 -6.48 1.67 -12.39
CA GLU A 24 -6.97 0.28 -12.38
C GLU A 24 -8.08 0.08 -11.33
N VAL A 25 -7.88 0.60 -10.12
CA VAL A 25 -8.88 0.54 -9.04
C VAL A 25 -10.17 1.28 -9.43
N LEU A 26 -10.06 2.49 -9.98
CA LEU A 26 -11.21 3.26 -10.46
C LEU A 26 -11.94 2.56 -11.61
N SER A 27 -11.21 2.00 -12.57
CA SER A 27 -11.80 1.20 -13.66
C SER A 27 -12.54 -0.02 -13.13
N SER A 28 -11.98 -0.72 -12.14
CA SER A 28 -12.63 -1.86 -11.49
C SER A 28 -13.89 -1.45 -10.73
N ASN A 29 -13.87 -0.31 -10.02
CA ASN A 29 -15.05 0.22 -9.33
C ASN A 29 -16.16 0.60 -10.33
N ILE A 30 -15.83 1.31 -11.41
CA ILE A 30 -16.79 1.71 -12.46
C ILE A 30 -17.39 0.48 -13.15
N ALA A 31 -16.58 -0.53 -13.46
CA ALA A 31 -17.05 -1.74 -14.12
C ALA A 31 -18.03 -2.56 -13.25
N ASN A 32 -17.83 -2.54 -11.93
CA ASN A 32 -18.70 -3.24 -10.98
C ASN A 32 -19.76 -2.32 -10.34
N ALA A 33 -19.93 -1.09 -10.85
CA ALA A 33 -20.87 -0.12 -10.30
C ALA A 33 -22.32 -0.61 -10.34
N ASP A 34 -22.70 -1.41 -11.33
CA ASP A 34 -24.04 -1.99 -11.46
C ASP A 34 -24.16 -3.37 -10.78
N THR A 35 -23.14 -3.80 -10.03
CA THR A 35 -23.16 -5.09 -9.33
C THR A 35 -23.73 -4.90 -7.90
N PRO A 36 -24.87 -5.54 -7.56
CA PRO A 36 -25.47 -5.38 -6.23
C PRO A 36 -24.52 -5.84 -5.12
N GLY A 37 -24.44 -5.06 -4.04
CA GLY A 37 -23.58 -5.34 -2.88
C GLY A 37 -22.07 -5.10 -3.09
N PHE A 38 -21.66 -4.44 -4.19
CA PHE A 38 -20.25 -4.18 -4.45
C PHE A 38 -19.66 -3.12 -3.49
N LYS A 39 -18.43 -3.37 -3.03
CA LYS A 39 -17.69 -2.49 -2.13
C LYS A 39 -16.54 -1.80 -2.86
N ALA A 40 -16.63 -0.49 -3.03
CA ALA A 40 -15.59 0.32 -3.65
C ALA A 40 -14.27 0.21 -2.89
N ARG A 41 -13.18 0.03 -3.63
CA ARG A 41 -11.83 -0.03 -3.08
C ARG A 41 -11.12 1.28 -3.42
N ASP A 42 -10.33 1.81 -2.49
CA ASP A 42 -9.43 2.94 -2.75
C ASP A 42 -8.22 2.85 -1.81
N PHE A 43 -7.20 3.65 -2.03
CA PHE A 43 -6.07 3.79 -1.13
C PHE A 43 -5.67 5.26 -1.00
N ASP A 44 -5.10 5.61 0.15
CA ASP A 44 -4.60 6.97 0.38
C ASP A 44 -3.31 7.18 -0.44
N PHE A 45 -3.45 7.90 -1.56
CA PHE A 45 -2.34 8.21 -2.46
C PHE A 45 -1.24 9.02 -1.77
N ALA A 46 -1.58 9.95 -0.86
CA ALA A 46 -0.60 10.81 -0.20
C ALA A 46 0.23 10.01 0.82
N ALA A 47 -0.41 9.09 1.55
CA ALA A 47 0.29 8.14 2.41
C ALA A 47 1.16 7.18 1.60
N ALA A 48 0.61 6.62 0.52
CA ALA A 48 1.31 5.73 -0.41
C ALA A 48 2.59 6.37 -0.97
N LEU A 49 2.48 7.60 -1.46
CA LEU A 49 3.58 8.33 -2.07
C LEU A 49 4.65 8.66 -1.04
N ARG A 50 4.27 9.10 0.16
CA ARG A 50 5.23 9.34 1.26
C ARG A 50 5.99 8.07 1.63
N GLN A 51 5.31 6.94 1.72
CA GLN A 51 5.93 5.65 2.03
C GLN A 51 6.85 5.16 0.88
N ALA A 52 6.44 5.35 -0.37
CA ALA A 52 7.24 5.01 -1.54
C ALA A 52 8.53 5.84 -1.59
N THR A 53 8.48 7.13 -1.28
CA THR A 53 9.66 8.00 -1.21
C THR A 53 10.52 7.72 0.02
N ALA A 54 9.91 7.44 1.18
CA ALA A 54 10.62 7.11 2.42
C ALA A 54 11.41 5.80 2.35
N THR A 55 10.93 4.80 1.58
CA THR A 55 11.66 3.53 1.38
C THR A 55 13.03 3.75 0.73
N THR A 56 13.15 4.67 -0.24
CA THR A 56 14.46 5.00 -0.86
C THR A 56 15.38 5.77 0.08
N ALA A 57 14.83 6.67 0.88
CA ALA A 57 15.60 7.39 1.90
C ALA A 57 16.14 6.46 3.01
N THR A 58 15.43 5.37 3.30
CA THR A 58 15.84 4.38 4.30
C THR A 58 16.89 3.41 3.73
N ALA A 59 16.76 3.03 2.46
CA ALA A 59 17.75 2.20 1.75
C ALA A 59 19.13 2.86 1.65
N SER A 60 19.17 4.19 1.52
CA SER A 60 20.41 4.99 1.50
C SER A 60 21.00 5.24 2.89
N ARG A 61 20.27 4.93 3.98
CA ARG A 61 20.74 5.04 5.37
C ARG A 61 21.08 3.68 6.01
N ALA A 62 20.69 2.57 5.38
CA ALA A 62 21.05 1.22 5.79
C ALA A 62 22.46 0.85 5.28
N LEU A 63 23.48 1.51 5.81
CA LEU A 63 24.84 0.96 5.91
C LEU A 63 24.78 -0.25 6.86
N PRO A 64 25.68 -1.26 6.72
CA PRO A 64 25.43 -2.62 7.19
C PRO A 64 25.10 -2.62 8.68
N ALA A 65 23.87 -3.05 8.99
CA ALA A 65 23.54 -3.50 10.32
C ALA A 65 24.53 -4.61 10.66
N THR A 66 25.55 -4.28 11.45
CA THR A 66 26.34 -5.30 12.14
C THR A 66 25.31 -6.08 12.93
N THR A 67 25.13 -7.35 12.53
CA THR A 67 24.21 -8.28 13.14
C THR A 67 24.69 -8.52 14.55
N SER A 68 24.29 -7.64 15.47
CA SER A 68 24.41 -7.85 16.90
C SER A 68 23.40 -8.93 17.28
N SER A 69 23.77 -10.16 16.94
CA SER A 69 23.26 -11.39 17.51
C SER A 69 23.76 -11.47 18.96
N ALA A 70 23.32 -10.52 19.79
CA ALA A 70 23.59 -10.53 21.21
C ALA A 70 22.59 -11.48 21.88
N ALA A 71 23.04 -12.73 21.98
CA ALA A 71 22.92 -13.60 23.15
C ALA A 71 21.55 -13.67 23.84
N LEU A 72 20.87 -14.77 23.60
CA LEU A 72 19.88 -15.37 24.50
C LEU A 72 20.54 -15.60 25.89
N PRO A 73 19.96 -15.12 27.01
CA PRO A 73 20.14 -15.82 28.27
C PRO A 73 19.24 -17.06 28.26
N ALA A 74 19.88 -18.22 28.30
CA ALA A 74 19.25 -19.49 28.62
C ALA A 74 18.55 -19.40 29.97
N GLY A 75 17.26 -19.74 30.02
CA GLY A 75 16.54 -19.93 31.29
C GLY A 75 15.10 -19.43 31.33
N ALA A 76 14.23 -19.87 30.42
CA ALA A 76 12.80 -19.91 30.67
C ALA A 76 12.13 -20.93 29.74
N ALA A 77 12.19 -22.19 30.13
CA ALA A 77 11.41 -23.26 29.53
C ALA A 77 9.93 -23.05 29.86
N TRP A 78 9.17 -22.43 28.95
CA TRP A 78 7.72 -22.57 28.90
C TRP A 78 7.39 -23.65 27.88
N ARG A 79 7.18 -24.85 28.41
CA ARG A 79 6.57 -25.98 27.72
C ARG A 79 5.10 -25.63 27.51
N THR A 80 4.68 -25.36 26.27
CA THR A 80 3.26 -25.30 25.92
C THR A 80 3.01 -26.11 24.66
N ALA A 81 2.38 -27.26 24.87
CA ALA A 81 1.81 -28.09 23.84
C ALA A 81 0.68 -27.35 23.10
N GLY A 82 0.62 -27.51 21.78
CA GLY A 82 -0.61 -27.41 20.99
C GLY A 82 -1.47 -26.15 21.16
N GLY A 83 -1.23 -25.15 20.31
CA GLY A 83 -2.23 -24.15 19.91
C GLY A 83 -2.32 -22.90 20.78
N GLY A 84 -2.33 -21.73 20.14
CA GLY A 84 -3.66 -21.23 19.86
C GLY A 84 -4.17 -19.89 20.43
N GLN A 85 -3.41 -18.82 20.73
CA GLN A 85 -3.92 -17.50 21.25
C GLN A 85 -3.51 -16.17 20.44
N VAL A 86 -4.43 -15.38 19.76
CA VAL A 86 -4.39 -14.05 18.98
C VAL A 86 -5.27 -12.90 19.53
N VAL A 87 -4.67 -11.75 19.87
CA VAL A 87 -5.25 -10.72 20.75
C VAL A 87 -6.57 -10.05 20.31
N SER A 88 -7.57 -10.00 21.20
CA SER A 88 -8.73 -9.09 21.10
C SER A 88 -9.04 -8.51 22.49
N THR A 89 -9.03 -7.18 22.60
CA THR A 89 -9.35 -6.46 23.85
C THR A 89 -10.40 -5.40 23.64
N LEU A 90 -11.58 -5.66 24.19
CA LEU A 90 -12.41 -4.63 24.80
C LEU A 90 -11.94 -4.46 26.27
N ALA A 91 -11.87 -3.19 26.72
CA ALA A 91 -11.38 -2.66 28.00
C ALA A 91 -9.85 -2.42 28.13
N PRO A 92 -9.44 -1.25 28.65
CA PRO A 92 -8.06 -0.78 28.56
C PRO A 92 -7.15 -1.55 29.53
N GLY A 93 -6.23 -2.33 28.98
CA GLY A 93 -5.05 -2.80 29.72
C GLY A 93 -4.78 -4.30 29.77
N VAL A 94 -5.63 -5.19 29.25
CA VAL A 94 -5.38 -6.65 29.32
C VAL A 94 -5.53 -7.33 27.96
N GLN A 95 -4.44 -7.36 27.19
CA GLN A 95 -4.27 -7.98 25.87
C GLN A 95 -4.57 -9.51 25.90
N HIS A 96 -5.83 -9.94 25.66
CA HIS A 96 -6.21 -11.36 25.57
C HIS A 96 -6.02 -11.96 24.18
N THR A 97 -4.95 -12.74 23.99
CA THR A 97 -4.72 -13.50 22.77
C THR A 97 -5.71 -14.68 22.62
N VAL A 98 -6.53 -14.73 21.55
CA VAL A 98 -7.51 -15.72 21.02
C VAL A 98 -7.10 -16.32 19.65
N GLN A 99 -6.28 -17.38 19.50
CA GLN A 99 -5.81 -17.83 18.18
C GLN A 99 -6.85 -18.84 17.77
N LEU A 100 -7.21 -18.76 16.50
CA LEU A 100 -8.16 -19.70 15.95
C LEU A 100 -7.44 -21.04 15.82
N ALA A 101 -7.99 -22.07 16.45
CA ALA A 101 -7.49 -23.44 16.35
C ALA A 101 -7.60 -23.92 14.89
N ARG A 102 -6.49 -24.43 14.33
CA ARG A 102 -6.48 -25.03 12.99
C ARG A 102 -7.28 -26.32 13.01
N SER A 103 -8.20 -26.48 12.05
CA SER A 103 -9.02 -27.69 11.94
C SER A 103 -8.24 -28.91 11.44
N LYS A 104 -7.15 -28.71 10.66
CA LYS A 104 -6.19 -29.75 10.26
C LYS A 104 -4.78 -29.18 10.05
N PRO A 105 -3.72 -30.01 10.16
CA PRO A 105 -2.31 -29.56 10.04
C PRO A 105 -1.93 -28.96 8.67
N GLY A 106 -2.72 -29.19 7.61
CA GLY A 106 -2.54 -28.59 6.28
C GLY A 106 -3.37 -27.33 6.01
N HIS A 107 -4.18 -26.88 6.97
CA HIS A 107 -4.88 -25.60 6.82
C HIS A 107 -3.93 -24.45 7.14
N ILE A 108 -3.93 -23.44 6.27
CA ILE A 108 -3.08 -22.26 6.37
C ILE A 108 -3.38 -21.55 7.69
N GLY A 109 -2.38 -21.47 8.57
CA GLY A 109 -2.49 -20.70 9.80
C GLY A 109 -2.51 -19.21 9.48
N THR A 110 -3.44 -18.47 10.08
CA THR A 110 -3.57 -17.01 9.98
C THR A 110 -2.40 -16.23 10.61
N GLY A 111 -1.30 -16.89 10.99
CA GLY A 111 -0.09 -16.28 11.55
C GLY A 111 0.80 -15.54 10.55
N GLY A 112 0.22 -14.99 9.48
CA GLY A 112 0.96 -14.28 8.43
C GLY A 112 0.12 -13.79 7.25
N LEU A 113 -1.16 -14.18 7.17
CA LEU A 113 -2.06 -13.77 6.09
C LEU A 113 -3.24 -12.96 6.65
N GLY A 114 -2.92 -11.85 7.31
CA GLY A 114 -3.87 -10.77 7.50
C GLY A 114 -4.06 -10.06 6.16
N GLY A 115 -5.12 -10.42 5.46
CA GLY A 115 -5.48 -9.93 4.13
C GLY A 115 -5.36 -8.41 3.99
N ASN A 116 -4.29 -8.01 3.31
CA ASN A 116 -4.19 -6.84 2.45
C ASN A 116 -2.99 -7.16 1.57
N ALA A 117 -3.23 -7.51 0.31
CA ALA A 117 -2.15 -7.69 -0.65
C ALA A 117 -1.33 -6.40 -0.65
N VAL A 118 -0.16 -6.43 -0.03
CA VAL A 118 0.80 -5.34 -0.06
C VAL A 118 1.49 -5.45 -1.41
N GLU A 119 0.76 -5.10 -2.46
CA GLU A 119 1.31 -4.92 -3.78
C GLU A 119 1.83 -3.47 -3.81
N TYR A 120 3.13 -3.27 -4.00
CA TYR A 120 3.81 -1.97 -3.93
C TYR A 120 3.67 -1.21 -2.60
N GLY A 121 3.78 -1.91 -1.45
CA GLY A 121 3.86 -1.25 -0.13
C GLY A 121 2.56 -0.57 0.33
N THR A 122 1.49 -0.63 -0.47
CA THR A 122 0.24 0.10 -0.22
C THR A 122 -0.85 -0.85 0.23
N ARG A 123 -1.37 -0.62 1.44
CA ARG A 123 -2.59 -1.30 1.91
C ARG A 123 -3.79 -0.66 1.21
N LEU A 124 -4.42 -1.40 0.30
CA LEU A 124 -5.73 -1.05 -0.24
C LEU A 124 -6.74 -1.02 0.91
N GLN A 125 -7.31 0.15 1.22
CA GLN A 125 -8.30 0.25 2.28
C GLN A 125 -9.70 0.15 1.65
N TYR A 126 -10.66 -0.36 2.40
CA TYR A 126 -12.05 -0.23 1.96
C TYR A 126 -12.43 1.25 2.04
N ALA A 127 -12.96 1.82 0.96
CA ALA A 127 -13.41 3.20 0.96
C ALA A 127 -14.53 3.34 2.00
N THR A 128 -14.50 4.41 2.80
CA THR A 128 -15.59 4.72 3.75
C THR A 128 -16.81 5.18 2.94
N PRO A 129 -17.92 4.40 2.90
CA PRO A 129 -19.06 4.73 2.07
C PRO A 129 -19.69 6.03 2.57
N LYS A 130 -19.74 7.05 1.72
CA LYS A 130 -20.34 8.35 2.06
C LYS A 130 -21.86 8.38 1.83
N GLN A 131 -22.39 7.43 1.08
CA GLN A 131 -23.83 7.21 0.91
C GLN A 131 -24.11 5.70 0.87
N ALA A 132 -25.06 5.26 1.69
CA ALA A 132 -25.62 3.92 1.57
C ALA A 132 -26.59 3.94 0.39
N SER A 133 -26.16 3.41 -0.75
CA SER A 133 -27.11 3.09 -1.81
C SER A 133 -28.10 2.05 -1.26
N LEU A 134 -29.37 2.15 -1.67
CA LEU A 134 -30.47 1.34 -1.15
C LEU A 134 -30.24 -0.17 -1.38
N ASP A 135 -29.37 -0.51 -2.34
CA ASP A 135 -28.94 -1.86 -2.75
C ASP A 135 -27.68 -2.36 -2.00
N GLY A 136 -27.15 -1.59 -1.05
CA GLY A 136 -25.91 -1.93 -0.35
C GLY A 136 -24.64 -1.78 -1.20
N ASN A 137 -24.74 -1.19 -2.40
CA ASN A 137 -23.59 -0.76 -3.18
C ASN A 137 -22.97 0.50 -2.57
N SER A 138 -21.66 0.62 -2.67
CA SER A 138 -20.90 1.79 -2.17
C SER A 138 -20.22 2.59 -3.28
N VAL A 139 -20.38 2.15 -4.53
CA VAL A 139 -19.87 2.84 -5.71
C VAL A 139 -20.85 3.93 -6.14
N ASP A 140 -20.33 5.13 -6.33
CA ASP A 140 -21.04 6.25 -6.95
C ASP A 140 -20.43 6.50 -8.33
N LEU A 141 -21.19 6.20 -9.39
CA LEU A 141 -20.69 6.20 -10.76
C LEU A 141 -20.20 7.59 -11.21
N ASP A 142 -20.90 8.65 -10.84
CA ASP A 142 -20.56 10.02 -11.24
C ASP A 142 -19.28 10.47 -10.52
N ARG A 143 -19.14 10.13 -9.24
CA ARG A 143 -17.94 10.41 -8.46
C ARG A 143 -16.73 9.60 -8.93
N GLU A 144 -16.90 8.32 -9.24
CA GLU A 144 -15.81 7.47 -9.73
C GLU A 144 -15.36 7.93 -11.12
N ARG A 145 -16.30 8.30 -12.02
CA ARG A 145 -15.97 8.87 -13.35
C ARG A 145 -15.22 10.20 -13.25
N ALA A 146 -15.64 11.09 -12.34
CA ALA A 146 -14.92 12.34 -12.08
C ALA A 146 -13.50 12.06 -11.56
N SER A 147 -13.35 11.10 -10.64
CA SER A 147 -12.05 10.69 -10.11
C SER A 147 -11.16 10.03 -11.18
N PHE A 148 -11.75 9.28 -12.11
CA PHE A 148 -11.04 8.67 -13.24
C PHE A 148 -10.52 9.73 -14.21
N ALA A 149 -11.33 10.74 -14.53
CA ALA A 149 -10.92 11.85 -15.38
C ALA A 149 -9.78 12.66 -14.74
N ASP A 150 -9.87 12.99 -13.44
CA ASP A 150 -8.79 13.69 -12.72
C ASP A 150 -7.50 12.86 -12.67
N ASN A 151 -7.60 11.56 -12.38
CA ASN A 151 -6.43 10.69 -12.34
C ASN A 151 -5.76 10.57 -13.72
N SER A 152 -6.56 10.48 -14.80
CA SER A 152 -6.07 10.46 -16.17
C SER A 152 -5.32 11.75 -16.52
N LEU A 153 -5.89 12.92 -16.16
CA LEU A 153 -5.23 14.21 -16.35
C LEU A 153 -3.89 14.29 -15.60
N ARG A 154 -3.85 13.83 -14.35
CA ARG A 154 -2.63 13.84 -13.53
C ARG A 154 -1.58 12.84 -14.03
N TYR A 155 -2.01 11.69 -14.57
CA TYR A 155 -1.14 10.69 -15.17
C TYR A 155 -0.45 11.29 -16.40
N GLU A 156 -1.21 11.85 -17.33
CA GLU A 156 -0.70 12.53 -18.54
C GLU A 156 0.23 13.70 -18.20
N ALA A 157 -0.16 14.52 -17.22
CA ALA A 157 0.68 15.62 -16.75
C ALA A 157 2.04 15.10 -16.24
N THR A 158 2.03 14.00 -15.50
CA THR A 158 3.26 13.41 -14.94
C THR A 158 4.16 12.83 -16.02
N LEU A 159 3.59 12.15 -17.02
CA LEU A 159 4.34 11.71 -18.20
C LEU A 159 5.01 12.88 -18.92
N ARG A 160 4.29 14.00 -19.08
CA ARG A 160 4.84 15.21 -19.71
C ARG A 160 6.00 15.78 -18.89
N PHE A 161 5.87 15.84 -17.56
CA PHE A 161 6.94 16.32 -16.69
C PHE A 161 8.18 15.41 -16.72
N ILE A 162 8.00 14.09 -16.70
CA ILE A 162 9.09 13.12 -16.81
C ILE A 162 9.84 13.33 -18.14
N ASN A 163 9.10 13.40 -19.25
CA ASN A 163 9.70 13.62 -20.57
C ASN A 163 10.48 14.94 -20.65
N GLY A 164 9.90 16.02 -20.13
CA GLY A 164 10.58 17.32 -20.08
C GLY A 164 11.88 17.26 -19.27
N ARG A 165 11.86 16.58 -18.11
CA ARG A 165 13.02 16.48 -17.23
C ARG A 165 14.11 15.58 -17.78
N VAL A 166 13.74 14.46 -18.41
CA VAL A 166 14.67 13.59 -19.13
C VAL A 166 15.34 14.37 -20.26
N ARG A 167 14.58 15.16 -21.02
CA ARG A 167 15.15 16.00 -22.09
C ARG A 167 16.16 17.01 -21.55
N THR A 168 15.84 17.71 -20.46
CA THR A 168 16.78 18.63 -19.80
C THR A 168 18.06 17.91 -19.34
N MET A 169 17.95 16.69 -18.82
CA MET A 169 19.10 15.88 -18.41
C MET A 169 19.96 15.47 -19.62
N VAL A 170 19.33 15.02 -20.70
CA VAL A 170 20.02 14.65 -21.95
C VAL A 170 20.78 15.83 -22.52
N THR A 171 20.17 17.01 -22.59
CA THR A 171 20.84 18.24 -23.06
C THR A 171 22.02 18.63 -22.15
N ALA A 172 21.82 18.60 -20.83
CA ALA A 172 22.87 18.94 -19.87
C ALA A 172 24.06 17.96 -19.87
N ILE A 173 23.83 16.66 -20.11
CA ILE A 173 24.88 15.64 -20.24
C ILE A 173 25.65 15.80 -21.55
N ARG A 174 24.93 16.12 -22.63
CA ARG A 174 25.51 16.27 -23.96
C ARG A 174 26.27 17.59 -24.13
N GLY A 175 25.98 18.59 -23.30
CA GLY A 175 26.72 19.85 -23.22
C GLY A 175 26.36 20.86 -24.31
N GLU A 176 25.13 20.78 -24.85
CA GLU A 176 24.61 21.69 -25.88
C GLU A 176 23.70 22.78 -25.29
#